data_AF-A0A3B7MSJ7-F1
#
_entry.id   AF-A0A3B7MSJ7-F1
#
_cell.length_a   1.000
_cell.length_b   1.000
_cell.length_c   1.000
_cell.angle_alpha   90.00
_cell.angle_beta   90.00
_cell.angle_gamma   90.00
#
_symmetry.space_group_name_H-M   'P 1'
#
loop_
_entity.id
_entity.type
_entity.pdbx_description
1 polymer ?
#
loop_
_entity_poly.entity_id
_entity_poly.type
_entity_poly.pdbx_seq_one_letter_code
_entity_poly.pdbx_strand_id
1 'polypeptide(L)'
;MNDAKQFYVFRLEERNRIFSPQQRQTDYYAISLIAGNTPGAGTMLCFHNPQVPQATGSCPPKPTGFFCLFNTAFLSAKMQTLLHALPMFRKEVNPVYFLDPGQDNNFRELFEKMLVEVNNNYTFKYELLGNYLAEIIHQALKIHTE
;
A
#
# COMPACT_ATOMS: atom_id res chain seq x y z
N MET A 1 11.57 -4.87 24.24
CA MET A 1 11.15 -5.57 23.01
C MET A 1 10.45 -4.51 22.19
N ASN A 2 11.05 -4.07 21.09
CA ASN A 2 10.65 -2.84 20.41
C ASN A 2 9.37 -3.11 19.61
N ASP A 3 8.19 -2.85 20.19
CA ASP A 3 6.87 -2.89 19.54
C ASP A 3 6.72 -1.72 18.54
N ALA A 4 7.68 -1.57 17.64
CA ALA A 4 7.51 -0.70 16.49
C ALA A 4 6.47 -1.38 15.58
N LYS A 5 5.23 -0.89 15.58
CA LYS A 5 4.14 -1.35 14.71
C LYS A 5 4.67 -1.45 13.26
N GLN A 6 4.78 -2.68 12.77
CA GLN A 6 5.44 -3.00 11.50
C GLN A 6 4.51 -2.87 10.29
N PHE A 7 3.21 -2.69 10.53
CA PHE A 7 2.16 -2.62 9.51
C PHE A 7 1.08 -1.61 9.94
N TYR A 8 0.61 -0.81 9.00
CA TYR A 8 -0.51 0.10 9.16
C TYR A 8 -1.38 0.08 7.91
N VAL A 9 -2.69 0.14 8.09
CA VAL A 9 -3.65 0.32 7.00
C VAL A 9 -4.74 1.27 7.46
N PHE A 10 -5.12 2.21 6.60
CA PHE A 10 -6.13 3.22 6.90
C PHE A 10 -6.72 3.79 5.61
N ARG A 11 -7.84 4.51 5.76
CA ARG A 11 -8.48 5.23 4.67
C ARG A 11 -7.80 6.59 4.45
N LEU A 12 -7.61 6.99 3.20
CA LEU A 12 -6.89 8.23 2.87
C LEU A 12 -7.59 9.49 3.41
N GLU A 13 -8.92 9.47 3.48
CA GLU A 13 -9.73 10.51 4.11
C GLU A 13 -9.46 10.68 5.62
N GLU A 14 -8.90 9.66 6.29
CA GLU A 14 -8.56 9.67 7.71
C GLU A 14 -7.09 10.03 7.98
N ARG A 15 -6.28 10.19 6.91
CA ARG A 15 -4.82 10.34 6.99
C ARG A 15 -4.35 11.47 7.92
N ASN A 16 -5.07 12.59 7.95
CA ASN A 16 -4.74 13.74 8.80
C ASN A 16 -4.83 13.45 10.31
N ARG A 17 -5.50 12.35 10.71
CA ARG A 17 -5.62 11.93 12.11
C ARG A 17 -4.55 10.92 12.53
N ILE A 18 -3.96 10.21 11.57
CA ILE A 18 -3.16 9.00 11.84
C ILE A 18 -1.66 9.25 11.64
N PHE A 19 -1.27 10.19 10.78
CA PHE A 19 0.13 10.45 10.43
C PHE A 19 0.68 11.75 11.04
N SER A 20 1.45 11.63 12.13
CA SER A 20 2.33 12.70 12.59
C SER A 20 3.55 12.83 11.65
N PRO A 21 4.01 14.04 11.29
CA PRO A 21 5.14 14.26 10.38
C PRO A 21 6.48 13.67 10.85
N GLN A 22 6.56 13.23 12.11
CA GLN A 22 7.72 12.56 12.71
C GLN A 22 7.85 11.09 12.31
N GLN A 23 6.80 10.43 11.81
CA GLN A 23 6.86 9.05 11.27
C GLN A 23 7.32 9.00 9.80
N ARG A 24 8.10 10.00 9.35
CA ARG A 24 8.97 9.89 8.17
C ARG A 24 10.11 8.90 8.46
N GLN A 25 9.79 7.68 8.85
CA GLN A 25 10.77 6.61 9.02
C GLN A 25 11.20 6.16 7.63
N THR A 26 12.50 6.28 7.40
CA THR A 26 13.27 5.97 6.18
C THR A 26 13.15 4.52 5.69
N ASP A 27 12.30 3.70 6.29
CA ASP A 27 12.32 2.24 6.14
C ASP A 27 10.94 1.62 5.82
N TYR A 28 9.89 2.43 5.61
CA TYR A 28 8.54 1.92 5.29
C TYR A 28 8.24 2.01 3.80
N TYR A 29 7.85 0.87 3.24
CA TYR A 29 7.21 0.79 1.95
C TYR A 29 5.73 1.14 2.10
N ALA A 30 5.16 1.75 1.06
CA ALA A 30 3.73 2.03 1.01
C ALA A 30 3.09 1.54 -0.27
N ILE A 31 1.83 1.13 -0.16
CA ILE A 31 0.94 0.90 -1.31
C ILE A 31 -0.33 1.72 -1.06
N SER A 32 -0.74 2.49 -2.06
CA SER A 32 -1.92 3.34 -1.98
C SER A 32 -2.88 3.08 -3.13
N LEU A 33 -4.16 2.91 -2.82
CA LEU A 33 -5.24 2.90 -3.79
C LEU A 33 -5.95 4.25 -3.72
N ILE A 34 -5.86 5.05 -4.77
CA ILE A 34 -6.38 6.41 -4.82
C ILE A 34 -7.50 6.46 -5.85
N ALA A 35 -8.71 6.75 -5.41
CA ALA A 35 -9.83 6.96 -6.32
C ALA A 35 -9.68 8.29 -7.07
N GLY A 36 -10.15 8.30 -8.32
CA GLY A 36 -10.22 9.52 -9.12
C GLY A 36 -11.17 10.54 -8.50
N ASN A 37 -10.72 11.80 -8.38
CA ASN A 37 -11.49 12.88 -7.76
C ASN A 37 -12.43 13.62 -8.74
N THR A 38 -12.40 13.26 -10.03
CA THR A 38 -13.26 13.85 -11.05
C THR A 38 -14.09 12.77 -11.74
N PRO A 39 -15.32 13.08 -12.21
CA PRO A 39 -16.11 12.15 -13.00
C PRO A 39 -15.30 11.63 -14.20
N GLY A 40 -15.15 10.32 -14.32
CA GLY A 40 -14.34 9.67 -15.38
C GLY A 40 -12.85 9.52 -15.07
N ALA A 41 -12.34 10.04 -13.95
CA ALA A 41 -11.00 9.69 -13.49
C ALA A 41 -10.99 8.28 -12.91
N GLY A 42 -10.15 7.41 -13.46
CA GLY A 42 -9.97 6.04 -12.98
C GLY A 42 -9.26 5.97 -11.63
N THR A 43 -9.31 4.79 -11.02
CA THR A 43 -8.61 4.48 -9.77
C THR A 43 -7.14 4.17 -10.07
N MET A 44 -6.24 4.67 -9.20
CA MET A 44 -4.80 4.46 -9.32
C MET A 44 -4.26 3.62 -8.16
N LEU A 45 -3.39 2.66 -8.48
CA LEU A 45 -2.58 1.92 -7.51
C LEU A 45 -1.13 2.42 -7.57
N CYS A 46 -0.63 2.98 -6.47
CA CYS A 46 0.71 3.55 -6.40
C CYS A 46 1.58 2.79 -5.39
N PHE A 47 2.83 2.56 -5.74
CA PHE A 47 3.83 1.95 -4.87
C PHE A 47 4.87 2.98 -4.46
N HIS A 48 5.23 3.02 -3.18
CA HIS A 48 6.17 3.97 -2.63
C HIS A 48 7.34 3.22 -2.00
N ASN A 49 8.54 3.40 -2.55
CA ASN A 49 9.77 2.94 -1.92
C ASN A 49 10.37 4.08 -1.08
N PRO A 50 10.70 3.85 0.21
CA PRO A 50 11.31 4.88 1.05
C PRO A 50 12.68 5.38 0.56
N GLN A 51 13.37 4.60 -0.27
CA GLN A 51 14.67 4.97 -0.87
C GLN A 51 14.52 5.91 -2.07
N VAL A 52 13.31 6.10 -2.61
CA VAL A 52 13.05 6.96 -3.76
C VAL A 52 12.55 8.31 -3.25
N PRO A 53 13.24 9.43 -3.54
CA PRO A 53 12.76 10.77 -3.19
C PRO A 53 11.36 11.00 -3.77
N GLN A 54 10.39 11.31 -2.91
CA GLN A 54 9.04 11.61 -3.39
C GLN A 54 9.09 12.86 -4.28
N ALA A 55 8.69 12.69 -5.55
CA ALA A 55 8.43 13.83 -6.41
C ALA A 55 7.36 14.71 -5.73
N THR A 56 7.54 16.03 -5.75
CA THR A 56 6.58 17.03 -5.30
C THR A 56 5.39 17.11 -6.28
N GLY A 57 4.74 15.97 -6.52
CA GLY A 57 3.50 15.86 -7.28
C GLY A 57 2.32 16.19 -6.39
N SER A 58 1.39 16.99 -6.91
CA SER A 58 0.18 17.42 -6.21
C SER A 58 -0.70 16.19 -5.93
N CYS A 59 -0.67 15.69 -4.69
CA CYS A 59 -1.70 14.79 -4.21
C CYS A 59 -3.04 15.56 -4.27
N PRO A 60 -4.14 14.92 -4.72
CA PRO A 60 -5.43 15.59 -4.75
C PRO A 60 -5.75 16.23 -3.38
N PRO A 61 -6.42 17.38 -3.31
CA PRO A 61 -6.65 18.09 -2.06
C PRO A 61 -7.49 17.29 -1.04
N LYS A 62 -8.27 16.31 -1.51
CA LYS A 62 -9.04 15.36 -0.69
C LYS A 62 -8.96 13.98 -1.34
N PRO A 63 -7.83 13.26 -1.21
CA PRO A 63 -7.72 11.94 -1.81
C PRO A 63 -8.60 10.97 -1.03
N THR A 64 -9.35 10.13 -1.73
CA THR A 64 -10.15 9.05 -1.14
C THR A 64 -9.58 7.70 -1.55
N GLY A 65 -9.78 6.69 -0.70
CA GLY A 65 -9.29 5.34 -0.93
C GLY A 65 -8.48 4.83 0.24
N PHE A 66 -7.41 4.08 -0.02
CA PHE A 66 -6.71 3.30 0.98
C PHE A 66 -5.21 3.54 0.96
N PHE A 67 -4.60 3.40 2.13
CA PHE A 67 -3.17 3.49 2.30
C PHE A 67 -2.68 2.39 3.23
N CYS A 68 -1.70 1.63 2.77
CA CYS A 68 -1.03 0.58 3.52
C CYS A 68 0.45 0.92 3.63
N LEU A 69 1.01 0.78 4.83
CA LEU A 69 2.42 0.94 5.14
C LEU A 69 2.94 -0.29 5.83
N PHE A 70 4.13 -0.72 5.44
CA PHE A 70 4.78 -1.87 6.05
C PHE A 70 6.30 -1.73 5.96
N ASN A 71 7.00 -2.30 6.93
CA ASN A 71 8.44 -2.49 6.83
C ASN A 71 8.76 -3.89 6.27
N THR A 72 10.02 -4.13 5.88
CA THR A 72 10.42 -5.45 5.37
C THR A 72 10.31 -6.54 6.44
N ALA A 73 10.50 -6.22 7.72
CA ALA A 73 10.41 -7.18 8.82
C ALA A 73 9.01 -7.77 9.01
N PHE A 74 7.96 -7.09 8.54
CA PHE A 74 6.58 -7.61 8.51
C PHE A 74 6.41 -8.75 7.50
N LEU A 75 7.21 -8.76 6.44
CA LEU A 75 7.08 -9.71 5.34
C LEU A 75 7.78 -11.03 5.67
N SER A 76 7.25 -12.12 5.12
CA SER A 76 7.97 -13.41 5.13
C SER A 76 9.32 -13.29 4.41
N ALA A 77 10.30 -14.11 4.79
CA ALA A 77 11.63 -14.09 4.18
C ALA A 77 11.60 -14.18 2.64
N LYS A 78 10.74 -15.06 2.11
CA LYS A 78 10.51 -15.19 0.66
C LYS A 78 10.01 -13.90 0.04
N MET A 79 9.06 -13.22 0.70
CA MET A 79 8.49 -11.97 0.21
C MET A 79 9.47 -10.80 0.32
N GLN A 80 10.32 -10.76 1.36
CA GLN A 80 11.41 -9.78 1.47
C GLN A 80 12.37 -9.90 0.28
N THR A 81 12.83 -11.11 -0.04
CA THR A 81 13.69 -11.35 -1.20
C THR A 81 12.99 -10.95 -2.49
N LEU A 82 11.70 -11.30 -2.63
CA LEU A 82 10.93 -10.93 -3.80
C LEU A 82 10.88 -9.42 -3.93
N LEU A 83 10.51 -8.68 -2.87
CA LEU A 83 10.30 -7.23 -2.88
C LEU A 83 11.49 -6.46 -3.45
N HIS A 84 12.72 -6.82 -3.09
CA HIS A 84 13.93 -6.19 -3.64
C HIS A 84 14.18 -6.51 -5.12
N ALA A 85 13.64 -7.62 -5.63
CA ALA A 85 13.70 -7.99 -7.04
C ALA A 85 12.57 -7.36 -7.88
N LEU A 86 11.50 -6.87 -7.24
CA LEU A 86 10.31 -6.40 -7.93
C LEU A 86 10.56 -5.08 -8.68
N PRO A 87 10.21 -5.00 -9.98
CA PRO A 87 10.44 -3.80 -10.77
C PRO A 87 9.70 -2.58 -10.21
N MET A 88 8.56 -2.75 -9.52
CA MET A 88 7.85 -1.63 -8.91
C MET A 88 8.53 -1.00 -7.68
N PHE A 89 9.47 -1.71 -7.06
CA PHE A 89 10.21 -1.19 -5.91
C PHE A 89 11.67 -0.84 -6.26
N ARG A 90 12.18 -1.18 -7.46
CA ARG A 90 13.56 -0.86 -7.87
C ARG A 90 13.72 0.43 -8.68
N LYS A 91 12.62 1.01 -9.18
CA LYS A 91 12.66 2.14 -10.12
C LYS A 91 13.10 3.44 -9.44
N GLU A 92 13.75 4.31 -10.20
CA GLU A 92 14.08 5.69 -9.80
C GLU A 92 12.82 6.56 -9.60
N VAL A 93 11.65 6.06 -10.01
CA VAL A 93 10.33 6.69 -9.84
C VAL A 93 9.34 5.66 -9.32
N ASN A 94 8.56 6.07 -8.32
CA ASN A 94 7.44 5.30 -7.77
C ASN A 94 6.39 5.01 -8.85
N PRO A 95 6.10 3.73 -9.17
CA PRO A 95 5.18 3.40 -10.25
C PRO A 95 3.72 3.64 -9.84
N VAL A 96 2.93 3.99 -10.84
CA VAL A 96 1.50 4.23 -10.75
C VAL A 96 0.82 3.38 -11.82
N TYR A 97 -0.16 2.58 -11.42
CA TYR A 97 -0.97 1.76 -12.30
C TYR A 97 -2.40 2.30 -12.32
N PHE A 98 -2.96 2.50 -13.51
CA PHE A 98 -4.37 2.85 -13.69
C PHE A 98 -5.18 1.56 -13.80
N LEU A 99 -6.22 1.44 -12.97
CA LEU A 99 -6.99 0.22 -12.85
C LEU A 99 -8.27 0.27 -13.69
N ASP A 100 -8.64 -0.86 -14.28
CA ASP A 100 -9.99 -1.06 -14.79
C ASP A 100 -11.00 -1.30 -13.65
N PRO A 101 -12.32 -1.24 -13.92
CA PRO A 101 -13.34 -1.39 -12.86
C PRO A 101 -13.30 -2.73 -12.13
N GLY A 102 -12.91 -3.82 -12.81
CA GLY A 102 -12.79 -5.14 -12.20
C GLY A 102 -11.56 -5.21 -11.28
N GLN A 103 -10.43 -4.67 -11.73
CA GLN A 103 -9.22 -4.54 -10.92
C GLN A 103 -9.47 -3.66 -9.68
N ASP A 104 -10.11 -2.49 -9.84
CA ASP A 104 -10.44 -1.59 -8.72
C ASP A 104 -11.25 -2.32 -7.64
N ASN A 105 -12.32 -3.02 -8.04
CA ASN A 105 -13.14 -3.79 -7.10
C ASN A 105 -12.30 -4.82 -6.34
N ASN A 106 -11.44 -5.58 -7.02
CA ASN A 106 -10.59 -6.59 -6.38
C ASN A 106 -9.63 -5.98 -5.36
N PHE A 107 -8.92 -4.91 -5.71
CA PHE A 107 -8.00 -4.25 -4.78
C PHE A 107 -8.75 -3.63 -3.60
N ARG A 108 -9.90 -2.97 -3.86
CA ARG A 108 -10.73 -2.38 -2.82
C ARG A 108 -11.19 -3.43 -1.81
N GLU A 109 -11.66 -4.59 -2.27
CA GLU A 109 -12.04 -5.69 -1.38
C GLU A 109 -10.88 -6.15 -0.49
N LEU A 110 -9.65 -6.25 -1.02
CA LEU A 110 -8.47 -6.62 -0.24
C LEU A 110 -8.14 -5.57 0.83
N PHE A 111 -8.18 -4.29 0.48
CA PHE A 111 -7.93 -3.21 1.45
C PHE A 111 -9.01 -3.17 2.55
N GLU A 112 -10.28 -3.38 2.22
CA GLU A 112 -11.35 -3.45 3.21
C GLU A 112 -11.15 -4.65 4.15
N LYS A 113 -10.77 -5.82 3.63
CA LYS A 113 -10.41 -6.98 4.47
C LYS A 113 -9.25 -6.65 5.41
N MET A 114 -8.22 -5.94 4.93
CA MET A 114 -7.11 -5.49 5.78
C MET A 114 -7.56 -4.53 6.88
N LEU A 115 -8.47 -3.59 6.60
CA LEU A 115 -9.00 -2.64 7.59
C LEU A 115 -9.81 -3.34 8.69
N VAL A 116 -10.63 -4.32 8.32
CA VAL A 116 -11.36 -5.13 9.30
C VAL A 116 -10.37 -5.90 10.16
N GLU A 117 -9.40 -6.56 9.52
CA GLU A 117 -8.52 -7.49 10.21
C GLU A 117 -7.51 -6.80 11.13
N VAL A 118 -7.00 -5.61 10.77
CA VAL A 118 -6.06 -4.86 11.64
C VAL A 118 -6.71 -4.50 12.99
N ASN A 119 -8.02 -4.24 13.00
CA ASN A 119 -8.81 -3.89 14.17
C ASN A 119 -9.40 -5.12 14.89
N ASN A 120 -9.19 -6.32 14.35
CA ASN A 120 -9.67 -7.57 14.95
C ASN A 120 -8.74 -8.03 16.09
N ASN A 121 -9.26 -8.89 16.98
CA ASN A 121 -8.51 -9.53 18.07
C ASN A 121 -8.08 -10.96 17.73
N TYR A 122 -8.13 -11.34 16.46
CA TYR A 122 -7.67 -12.65 16.00
C TYR A 122 -6.16 -12.83 16.20
N THR A 123 -5.78 -13.98 16.76
CA THR A 123 -4.40 -14.29 17.14
C THR A 123 -3.42 -14.26 15.96
N PHE A 124 -3.83 -14.70 14.77
CA PHE A 124 -2.97 -14.78 13.58
C PHE A 124 -3.25 -13.65 12.57
N LYS A 125 -3.83 -12.52 13.01
CA LYS A 125 -4.22 -11.42 12.13
C LYS A 125 -3.09 -10.86 11.28
N TYR A 126 -1.87 -10.78 11.83
CA TYR A 126 -0.72 -10.24 11.11
C TYR A 126 -0.21 -11.17 10.01
N GLU A 127 -0.31 -12.49 10.20
CA GLU A 127 -0.03 -13.46 9.12
C GLU A 127 -1.07 -13.32 8.00
N LEU A 128 -2.34 -13.17 8.35
CA LEU A 128 -3.42 -12.96 7.38
C LEU A 128 -3.26 -11.65 6.61
N LEU A 129 -2.91 -10.55 7.29
CA LEU A 129 -2.57 -9.27 6.67
C LEU A 129 -1.39 -9.40 5.69
N GLY A 130 -0.37 -10.19 6.06
CA GLY A 130 0.75 -10.52 5.18
C GLY A 130 0.30 -11.24 3.91
N ASN A 131 -0.68 -12.14 4.00
CA ASN A 131 -1.24 -12.84 2.85
C ASN A 131 -2.01 -11.90 1.92
N TYR A 132 -2.84 -11.00 2.47
CA TYR A 132 -3.53 -9.99 1.65
C TYR A 132 -2.52 -9.05 0.96
N LEU A 133 -1.44 -8.68 1.65
CA LEU A 133 -0.39 -7.84 1.07
C LEU A 133 0.35 -8.55 -0.06
N ALA A 134 0.68 -9.83 0.13
CA ALA A 134 1.25 -10.68 -0.90
C ALA A 134 0.34 -10.76 -2.14
N GLU A 135 -0.97 -10.90 -1.92
CA GLU A 135 -1.96 -10.94 -3.00
C GLU A 135 -1.99 -9.63 -3.79
N ILE A 136 -2.04 -8.47 -3.12
CA ILE A 136 -1.97 -7.15 -3.77
C ILE A 136 -0.71 -7.05 -4.64
N ILE A 137 0.44 -7.44 -4.10
CA ILE A 137 1.72 -7.39 -4.81
C ILE A 137 1.70 -8.28 -6.06
N HIS A 138 1.16 -9.50 -5.95
CA HIS A 138 1.06 -10.42 -7.07
C HIS A 138 0.04 -9.96 -8.13
N GLN A 139 -1.09 -9.38 -7.74
CA GLN A 139 -2.05 -8.82 -8.68
C GLN A 139 -1.44 -7.63 -9.45
N ALA A 140 -0.74 -6.72 -8.75
CA ALA A 140 -0.04 -5.61 -9.40
C ALA A 140 1.07 -6.07 -10.34
N LEU A 141 1.75 -7.18 -10.01
CA LEU A 141 2.74 -7.78 -10.91
C LEU A 141 2.15 -8.24 -12.22
N LYS A 142 0.96 -8.87 -12.19
CA LYS A 142 0.26 -9.30 -13.40
C LYS A 142 -0.02 -8.11 -14.30
N ILE A 143 -0.56 -7.02 -13.73
CA ILE A 143 -0.83 -5.76 -14.44
C ILE A 143 0.45 -5.17 -15.06
N HIS A 144 1.59 -5.27 -14.37
CA HIS A 144 2.85 -4.76 -14.91
C HIS A 144 3.38 -5.57 -16.10
N THR A 145 3.10 -6.87 -16.13
CA THR A 145 3.56 -7.79 -17.19
C THR A 145 2.61 -7.89 -18.38
N GLU A 146 1.41 -7.33 -18.26
CA GLU A 146 0.44 -7.15 -19.36
C GLU A 146 0.74 -5.89 -20.17
#